data_AF-A0A971PGU8-F1
#
_entry.id   AF-A0A971PGU8-F1
#
_cell.length_a   1.000
_cell.length_b   1.000
_cell.length_c   1.000
_cell.angle_alpha   90.00
_cell.angle_beta   90.00
_cell.angle_gamma   90.00
#
_symmetry.space_group_name_H-M   'P 1'
#
loop_
_entity.id
_entity.type
_entity.pdbx_description
1 polymer ?
#
loop_
_entity_poly.entity_id
_entity_poly.type
_entity_poly.pdbx_seq_one_letter_code
_entity_poly.pdbx_strand_id
1 'polypeptide(L)'
;LEEIGGNRFSQENIKPGYIVKMRRWGRCEIVTAGPVNVTFKILDRSGGVLTEPYAAIAEIIAAKELPQVENPFTVGDIVCSHRPADNSIIRAYQVVKVTKTGVKIQRIAVENNKPIPSQFIEEKAIQRKVVKSKWSDWTGIYDDDWQLHKYNSRG
;
A
#
# COMPACT_ATOMS: atom_id res chain seq x y z
N LEU A 1 35.67 16.08 -22.09
CA LEU A 1 34.87 14.85 -21.94
C LEU A 1 33.90 15.13 -20.83
N GLU A 2 32.69 15.59 -21.16
CA GLU A 2 31.65 15.81 -20.16
C GLU A 2 31.31 14.44 -19.57
N GLU A 3 31.81 14.17 -18.37
CA GLU A 3 31.37 13.00 -17.60
C GLU A 3 29.93 13.29 -17.23
N ILE A 4 29.01 12.87 -18.09
CA ILE A 4 27.58 12.89 -17.84
C ILE A 4 27.37 11.86 -16.72
N GLY A 5 27.64 12.28 -15.49
CA GLY A 5 27.41 11.55 -14.24
C GLY A 5 25.92 11.43 -13.99
N GLY A 6 25.19 10.95 -15.00
CA GLY A 6 23.80 10.60 -14.91
C GLY A 6 23.68 9.53 -13.85
N ASN A 7 22.85 9.80 -12.85
CA ASN A 7 22.61 8.87 -11.78
C ASN A 7 22.11 7.55 -12.38
N ARG A 8 22.89 6.47 -12.24
CA ARG A 8 22.60 5.17 -12.89
C ARG A 8 21.28 4.55 -12.41
N PHE A 9 20.81 4.99 -11.25
CA PHE A 9 19.58 4.54 -10.62
C PHE A 9 18.56 5.68 -10.56
N SER A 10 17.31 5.34 -10.83
CA SER A 10 16.17 6.26 -10.85
C SER A 10 14.91 5.54 -10.35
N GLN A 11 13.82 6.27 -10.16
CA GLN A 11 12.52 5.74 -9.77
C GLN A 11 11.98 4.68 -10.74
N GLU A 12 12.37 4.75 -12.01
CA GLU A 12 11.93 3.80 -13.04
C GLU A 12 12.61 2.43 -12.90
N ASN A 13 13.86 2.42 -12.42
CA ASN A 13 14.70 1.21 -12.39
C ASN A 13 14.82 0.58 -10.99
N ILE A 14 14.44 1.31 -9.93
CA ILE A 14 14.46 0.82 -8.55
C ILE A 14 13.03 0.66 -8.05
N LYS A 15 12.68 -0.57 -7.65
CA LYS A 15 11.37 -0.90 -7.10
C LYS A 15 11.45 -1.22 -5.60
N PRO A 16 10.39 -0.95 -4.82
CA PRO A 16 10.28 -1.47 -3.47
C PRO A 16 10.40 -3.01 -3.47
N GLY A 17 11.09 -3.55 -2.47
CA GLY A 17 11.47 -4.96 -2.34
C GLY A 17 12.86 -5.30 -2.88
N TYR A 18 13.48 -4.46 -3.70
CA TYR A 18 14.81 -4.74 -4.23
C TYR A 18 15.85 -4.73 -3.12
N ILE A 19 16.81 -5.64 -3.19
CA ILE A 19 17.99 -5.65 -2.34
C ILE A 19 19.11 -4.93 -3.08
N VAL A 20 19.57 -3.84 -2.53
CA VAL A 20 20.64 -3.00 -3.09
C VAL A 20 21.81 -2.91 -2.13
N LYS A 21 22.98 -2.60 -2.66
CA LYS A 21 24.13 -2.17 -1.86
C LYS A 21 24.16 -0.65 -1.83
N MET A 22 23.97 -0.07 -0.66
CA MET A 22 24.22 1.35 -0.42
C MET A 22 25.70 1.56 -0.14
N ARG A 23 26.30 2.62 -0.70
CA ARG A 23 27.73 2.95 -0.52
C ARG A 23 28.12 3.05 0.96
N ARG A 24 27.26 3.66 1.78
CA ARG A 24 27.50 3.90 3.22
C ARG A 24 27.04 2.76 4.12
N TRP A 25 25.96 2.06 3.74
CA TRP A 25 25.23 1.17 4.65
C TRP A 25 25.38 -0.32 4.32
N GLY A 26 25.98 -0.67 3.17
CA GLY A 26 26.07 -2.04 2.72
C GLY A 26 24.71 -2.55 2.22
N ARG A 27 24.36 -3.79 2.57
CA ARG A 27 23.18 -4.48 2.03
C ARG A 27 21.88 -3.97 2.66
N CYS A 28 20.99 -3.46 1.81
CA CYS A 28 19.74 -2.81 2.19
C CYS A 28 18.55 -3.28 1.33
N GLU A 29 17.35 -3.34 1.89
CA GLU A 29 16.09 -3.57 1.17
C GLU A 29 15.38 -2.23 0.91
N ILE A 30 14.99 -1.95 -0.33
CA ILE A 30 14.21 -0.77 -0.66
C ILE A 30 12.78 -0.93 -0.13
N VAL A 31 12.34 0.02 0.70
CA VAL A 31 10.98 0.07 1.24
C VAL A 31 10.07 0.89 0.33
N THR A 32 10.54 2.05 -0.15
CA THR A 32 9.83 2.90 -1.11
C THR A 32 10.81 3.60 -2.05
N ALA A 33 10.35 3.88 -3.27
CA ALA A 33 11.09 4.62 -4.29
C ALA A 33 10.31 5.90 -4.64
N GLY A 34 10.78 7.04 -4.12
CA GLY A 34 10.23 8.37 -4.41
C GLY A 34 10.82 8.97 -5.68
N PRO A 35 10.38 10.16 -6.10
CA PRO A 35 10.88 10.79 -7.34
C PRO A 35 12.37 11.16 -7.28
N VAL A 36 12.88 11.48 -6.08
CA VAL A 36 14.26 11.96 -5.88
C VAL A 36 15.10 11.06 -4.99
N ASN A 37 14.47 10.34 -4.06
CA ASN A 37 15.13 9.54 -3.04
C ASN A 37 14.45 8.18 -2.86
N VAL A 38 15.15 7.27 -2.21
CA VAL A 38 14.66 5.95 -1.81
C VAL A 38 14.69 5.82 -0.30
N THR A 39 13.64 5.23 0.25
CA THR A 39 13.64 4.78 1.64
C THR A 39 14.03 3.31 1.66
N PHE A 40 14.97 2.93 2.51
CA PHE A 40 15.51 1.59 2.61
C PHE A 40 15.67 1.14 4.06
N LYS A 41 15.67 -0.18 4.25
CA LYS A 41 15.94 -0.85 5.52
C LYS A 41 17.28 -1.56 5.43
N ILE A 42 18.15 -1.32 6.40
CA ILE A 42 19.46 -1.99 6.49
C ILE A 42 19.23 -3.44 6.90
N LEU A 43 19.82 -4.39 6.17
CA LEU A 43 19.65 -5.83 6.44
C LEU A 43 20.78 -6.43 7.27
N ASP A 44 22.00 -5.93 7.10
CA ASP A 44 23.22 -6.54 7.67
C ASP A 44 23.55 -6.06 9.10
N ARG A 45 22.86 -5.02 9.58
CA ARG A 45 23.05 -4.46 10.92
C ARG A 45 21.69 -4.23 11.57
N SER A 46 21.67 -4.03 12.90
CA SER A 46 20.50 -3.52 13.64
C SER A 46 20.19 -2.06 13.28
N GLY A 47 19.99 -1.79 11.98
CA GLY A 47 19.73 -0.47 11.43
C GLY A 47 18.25 -0.25 11.17
N GLY A 48 17.81 0.98 11.40
CA GLY A 48 16.44 1.42 11.14
C GLY A 48 16.13 1.62 9.65
N VAL A 49 14.97 2.20 9.40
CA VAL A 49 14.54 2.63 8.07
C VAL A 49 15.06 4.05 7.83
N LEU A 50 15.81 4.25 6.74
CA LEU A 50 16.46 5.51 6.38
C LEU A 50 16.13 5.90 4.94
N THR A 51 16.39 7.17 4.58
CA THR A 51 16.15 7.70 3.23
C THR A 51 17.42 8.33 2.67
N GLU A 52 17.77 7.99 1.42
CA GLU A 52 18.96 8.50 0.73
C GLU A 52 18.66 8.78 -0.76
N PRO A 53 19.43 9.65 -1.43
CA PRO A 53 19.30 9.85 -2.87
C PRO A 53 19.70 8.60 -3.66
N TYR A 54 19.17 8.45 -4.87
CA TYR A 54 19.51 7.32 -5.75
C TYR A 54 21.03 7.17 -6.02
N ALA A 55 21.80 8.26 -5.93
CA ALA A 55 23.25 8.26 -6.14
C ALA A 55 24.02 7.51 -5.03
N ALA A 56 23.38 7.28 -3.88
CA ALA A 56 23.95 6.49 -2.80
C ALA A 56 23.90 4.97 -3.08
N ILE A 57 23.13 4.54 -4.08
CA ILE A 57 23.09 3.15 -4.52
C ILE A 57 24.37 2.85 -5.30
N ALA A 58 25.11 1.83 -4.85
CA ALA A 58 26.30 1.34 -5.55
C ALA A 58 25.91 0.32 -6.62
N GLU A 59 25.06 -0.64 -6.28
CA GLU A 59 24.65 -1.75 -7.15
C GLU A 59 23.33 -2.39 -6.66
N ILE A 60 22.63 -3.05 -7.58
CA ILE A 60 21.45 -3.87 -7.25
C ILE A 60 21.96 -5.30 -7.03
N ILE A 61 21.78 -5.83 -5.82
CA ILE A 61 22.20 -7.19 -5.45
C ILE A 61 21.13 -8.21 -5.87
N ALA A 62 19.86 -7.89 -5.63
CA ALA A 62 18.75 -8.75 -6.04
C ALA A 62 17.52 -7.92 -6.39
N ALA A 63 17.02 -8.08 -7.61
CA ALA A 63 15.72 -7.58 -8.01
C ALA A 63 14.66 -8.55 -7.50
N LYS A 64 14.00 -8.19 -6.40
CA LYS A 64 12.82 -8.91 -5.92
C LYS A 64 11.61 -8.15 -6.43
N GLU A 65 10.99 -8.66 -7.48
CA GLU A 65 9.69 -8.14 -7.88
C GLU A 65 8.69 -8.54 -6.79
N LEU A 66 8.26 -7.55 -6.00
CA LEU A 66 7.12 -7.76 -5.11
C LEU A 66 5.94 -8.17 -6.01
N PRO A 67 5.22 -9.26 -5.68
CA PRO A 67 4.05 -9.64 -6.43
C PRO A 67 3.11 -8.43 -6.47
N GLN A 68 2.74 -8.01 -7.69
CA GLN A 68 1.72 -6.99 -7.85
C GLN A 68 0.45 -7.53 -7.21
N VAL A 69 0.03 -6.93 -6.12
CA VAL A 69 -1.23 -7.27 -5.49
C VAL A 69 -2.32 -6.78 -6.42
N GLU A 70 -2.93 -7.72 -7.15
CA GLU A 70 -4.08 -7.41 -7.99
C GLU A 70 -5.19 -6.85 -7.10
N ASN A 71 -5.80 -5.76 -7.56
CA ASN A 71 -6.83 -5.09 -6.80
C ASN A 71 -8.16 -5.85 -6.95
N PRO A 72 -8.68 -6.49 -5.89
CA PRO A 72 -9.89 -7.31 -5.98
C PRO A 72 -11.19 -6.47 -5.94
N PHE A 73 -11.09 -5.14 -5.87
CA PHE A 73 -12.22 -4.23 -5.73
C PHE A 73 -12.62 -3.60 -7.07
N THR A 74 -13.92 -3.37 -7.21
CA THR A 74 -14.54 -2.65 -8.32
C THR A 74 -15.18 -1.36 -7.81
N VAL A 75 -15.40 -0.38 -8.70
CA VAL A 75 -16.12 0.84 -8.34
C VAL A 75 -17.56 0.49 -8.00
N GLY A 76 -18.04 0.93 -6.85
CA GLY A 76 -19.35 0.59 -6.29
C GLY A 76 -19.35 -0.52 -5.24
N ASP A 77 -18.24 -1.27 -5.08
CA ASP A 77 -18.11 -2.23 -3.97
C ASP A 77 -18.27 -1.53 -2.62
N ILE A 78 -18.92 -2.19 -1.67
CA ILE A 78 -19.02 -1.73 -0.28
C ILE A 78 -18.08 -2.56 0.58
N VAL A 79 -17.36 -1.89 1.46
CA VAL A 79 -16.43 -2.50 2.41
C VAL A 79 -16.73 -2.01 3.82
N CYS A 80 -16.73 -2.93 4.79
CA CYS A 80 -17.15 -2.67 6.16
C CYS A 80 -16.12 -3.19 7.16
N SER A 81 -15.92 -2.46 8.26
CA SER A 81 -15.31 -2.99 9.47
C SER A 81 -16.39 -3.50 10.42
N HIS A 82 -16.19 -4.70 10.96
CA HIS A 82 -17.12 -5.35 11.88
C HIS A 82 -16.51 -5.42 13.28
N ARG A 83 -17.34 -5.27 14.32
CA ARG A 83 -16.91 -5.54 15.70
C ARG A 83 -16.73 -7.04 15.90
N PRO A 84 -15.65 -7.50 16.55
CA PRO A 84 -15.45 -8.92 16.82
C PRO A 84 -16.49 -9.51 17.79
N ALA A 85 -17.10 -8.66 18.64
CA ALA A 85 -18.04 -9.13 19.66
C ALA A 85 -19.43 -9.54 19.12
N ASP A 86 -19.93 -8.84 18.10
CA ASP A 86 -21.33 -8.97 17.63
C ASP A 86 -21.45 -8.91 16.10
N ASN A 87 -20.32 -8.81 15.40
CA ASN A 87 -20.28 -8.60 13.94
C ASN A 87 -21.02 -7.34 13.46
N SER A 88 -21.30 -6.39 14.35
CA SER A 88 -21.93 -5.12 14.00
C SER A 88 -21.01 -4.23 13.18
N ILE A 89 -21.55 -3.60 12.15
CA ILE A 89 -20.81 -2.68 11.29
C ILE A 89 -20.42 -1.43 12.08
N ILE A 90 -19.12 -1.20 12.25
CA ILE A 90 -18.56 0.00 12.89
C ILE A 90 -18.50 1.14 11.87
N ARG A 91 -17.95 0.83 10.69
CA ARG A 91 -17.77 1.78 9.60
C ARG A 91 -18.03 1.07 8.28
N ALA A 92 -18.72 1.75 7.39
CA ALA A 92 -18.93 1.30 6.02
C ALA A 92 -18.42 2.34 5.05
N TYR A 93 -17.85 1.87 3.96
CA TYR A 93 -17.33 2.70 2.90
C TYR A 93 -17.71 2.11 1.55
N GLN A 94 -17.95 2.98 0.59
CA GLN A 94 -18.14 2.62 -0.81
C GLN A 94 -16.90 2.97 -1.62
N VAL A 95 -16.48 2.07 -2.49
CA VAL A 95 -15.38 2.27 -3.43
C VAL A 95 -15.82 3.24 -4.51
N VAL A 96 -15.23 4.43 -4.53
CA VAL A 96 -15.54 5.47 -5.53
C VAL A 96 -14.56 5.46 -6.70
N LYS A 97 -13.35 4.92 -6.50
CA LYS A 97 -12.33 4.81 -7.55
C LYS A 97 -11.37 3.66 -7.28
N VAL A 98 -10.97 2.94 -8.31
CA VAL A 98 -9.99 1.84 -8.25
C VAL A 98 -8.71 2.27 -8.95
N THR A 99 -7.56 1.97 -8.35
CA THR A 99 -6.22 2.14 -8.95
C THR A 99 -5.50 0.79 -8.96
N LYS A 100 -4.41 0.67 -9.74
CA LYS A 100 -3.65 -0.58 -9.85
C LYS A 100 -3.17 -1.15 -8.51
N THR A 101 -2.89 -0.28 -7.53
CA THR A 101 -2.30 -0.67 -6.24
C THR A 101 -3.19 -0.34 -5.03
N GLY A 102 -4.38 0.23 -5.26
CA GLY A 102 -5.20 0.80 -4.19
C GLY A 102 -6.61 1.16 -4.61
N VAL A 103 -7.40 1.63 -3.67
CA VAL A 103 -8.76 2.12 -3.92
C VAL A 103 -8.98 3.45 -3.19
N LYS A 104 -9.86 4.28 -3.74
CA LYS A 104 -10.45 5.38 -3.00
C LYS A 104 -11.81 4.93 -2.50
N ILE A 105 -12.00 5.06 -1.20
CA ILE A 105 -13.23 4.70 -0.50
C ILE A 105 -13.82 5.95 0.15
N GLN A 106 -15.12 6.06 0.19
CA GLN A 106 -15.83 7.18 0.82
C GLN A 106 -16.85 6.63 1.80
N ARG A 107 -16.93 7.24 2.98
CA ARG A 107 -17.75 6.72 4.07
C ARG A 107 -19.23 6.91 3.77
N ILE A 108 -20.00 5.85 3.99
CA ILE A 108 -21.45 5.84 3.76
C ILE A 108 -22.20 5.63 5.08
N ALA A 109 -23.45 6.05 5.10
CA ALA A 109 -24.34 5.83 6.23
C ALA A 109 -24.58 4.34 6.46
N VAL A 110 -24.79 3.98 7.72
CA VAL A 110 -25.16 2.63 8.14
C VAL A 110 -26.45 2.76 8.94
N GLU A 111 -27.54 2.19 8.43
CA GLU A 111 -28.83 2.16 9.11
C GLU A 111 -29.21 0.70 9.38
N ASN A 112 -29.65 0.38 10.59
CA ASN A 112 -30.03 -1.00 10.97
C ASN A 112 -28.95 -2.05 10.65
N ASN A 113 -27.68 -1.73 10.93
CA ASN A 113 -26.52 -2.61 10.64
C ASN A 113 -26.35 -2.94 9.14
N LYS A 114 -26.91 -2.11 8.25
CA LYS A 114 -26.78 -2.26 6.80
C LYS A 114 -26.18 -0.98 6.21
N PRO A 115 -25.12 -1.10 5.40
CA PRO A 115 -24.55 0.06 4.73
C PRO A 115 -25.46 0.50 3.60
N ILE A 116 -25.73 1.80 3.49
CA ILE A 116 -26.58 2.34 2.45
C ILE A 116 -25.71 2.83 1.28
N PRO A 117 -25.79 2.19 0.10
CA PRO A 117 -25.03 2.62 -1.06
C PRO A 117 -25.40 4.06 -1.44
N SER A 118 -24.38 4.81 -1.85
CA SER A 118 -24.45 6.20 -2.34
C SER A 118 -24.92 7.24 -1.31
N GLN A 119 -25.13 6.86 -0.05
CA GLN A 119 -25.44 7.81 1.03
C GLN A 119 -24.15 8.22 1.74
N PHE A 120 -23.36 9.08 1.10
CA PHE A 120 -22.09 9.53 1.64
C PHE A 120 -22.30 10.48 2.83
N ILE A 121 -21.68 10.14 3.97
CA ILE A 121 -21.73 10.97 5.18
C ILE A 121 -20.50 11.86 5.33
N GLU A 122 -19.43 11.56 4.60
CA GLU A 122 -18.22 12.38 4.54
C GLU A 122 -17.98 12.82 3.10
N GLU A 123 -17.67 14.09 2.87
CA GLU A 123 -17.32 14.60 1.53
C GLU A 123 -15.95 14.12 1.03
N LYS A 124 -15.05 13.72 1.94
CA LYS A 124 -13.68 13.34 1.60
C LYS A 124 -13.56 11.83 1.36
N ALA A 125 -13.18 11.47 0.14
CA ALA A 125 -12.73 10.11 -0.17
C ALA A 125 -11.31 9.87 0.35
N ILE A 126 -11.10 8.72 0.99
CA ILE A 126 -9.83 8.28 1.56
C ILE A 126 -9.19 7.27 0.61
N GLN A 127 -7.90 7.45 0.31
CA GLN A 127 -7.14 6.50 -0.48
C GLN A 127 -6.52 5.42 0.43
N ARG A 128 -6.82 4.15 0.15
CA ARG A 128 -6.24 2.99 0.83
C ARG A 128 -5.50 2.10 -0.16
N LYS A 129 -4.34 1.60 0.27
CA LYS A 129 -3.53 0.66 -0.52
C LYS A 129 -4.09 -0.75 -0.33
N VAL A 130 -4.22 -1.52 -1.42
CA VAL A 130 -4.54 -2.94 -1.31
C VAL A 130 -3.29 -3.67 -0.83
N VAL A 131 -3.46 -4.46 0.21
CA VAL A 131 -2.38 -5.24 0.81
C VAL A 131 -2.80 -6.71 0.88
N LYS A 132 -1.85 -7.60 0.61
CA LYS A 132 -1.98 -9.02 0.91
C LYS A 132 -1.50 -9.25 2.33
N SER A 133 -2.30 -9.94 3.14
CA SER A 133 -1.92 -10.30 4.51
C SER A 133 -0.65 -11.15 4.50
N LYS A 134 0.22 -10.95 5.49
CA LYS A 134 1.43 -11.76 5.67
C LYS A 134 1.13 -13.15 6.21
N TRP A 135 -0.01 -13.31 6.86
CA TRP A 135 -0.39 -14.51 7.63
C TRP A 135 -1.49 -15.32 6.95
N SER A 136 -2.06 -14.83 5.85
CA SER A 136 -3.20 -15.43 5.17
C SER A 136 -3.26 -15.00 3.71
N ASP A 137 -3.99 -15.74 2.87
CA ASP A 137 -4.25 -15.36 1.47
C ASP A 137 -5.23 -14.20 1.30
N TRP A 138 -5.73 -13.67 2.42
CA TRP A 138 -6.61 -12.50 2.42
C TRP A 138 -5.92 -11.28 1.80
N THR A 139 -6.59 -10.69 0.82
CA THR A 139 -6.16 -9.47 0.13
C THR A 139 -7.27 -8.45 0.25
N GLY A 140 -6.96 -7.28 0.78
CA GLY A 140 -7.95 -6.26 1.07
C GLY A 140 -7.33 -4.92 1.42
N ILE A 141 -8.11 -4.09 2.10
CA ILE A 141 -7.66 -2.80 2.59
C ILE A 141 -7.88 -2.69 4.09
N TYR A 142 -7.06 -1.86 4.73
CA TYR A 142 -7.19 -1.50 6.13
C TYR A 142 -7.65 -0.06 6.27
N ASP A 143 -8.49 0.18 7.26
CA ASP A 143 -8.74 1.52 7.81
C ASP A 143 -8.18 1.56 9.23
N ASP A 144 -7.05 2.25 9.39
CA ASP A 144 -6.27 2.20 10.64
C ASP A 144 -5.83 0.76 10.95
N ASP A 145 -6.20 0.20 12.11
CA ASP A 145 -5.94 -1.20 12.46
C ASP A 145 -7.05 -2.18 12.00
N TRP A 146 -8.14 -1.69 11.40
CA TRP A 146 -9.30 -2.51 11.06
C TRP A 146 -9.26 -3.04 9.63
N GLN A 147 -9.37 -4.37 9.48
CA GLN A 147 -9.59 -5.01 8.18
C GLN A 147 -10.98 -4.66 7.65
N LEU A 148 -11.05 -4.11 6.44
CA LEU A 148 -12.31 -3.85 5.76
C LEU A 148 -12.67 -5.04 4.87
N HIS A 149 -13.78 -5.70 5.18
CA HIS A 149 -14.28 -6.84 4.43
C HIS A 149 -15.31 -6.36 3.41
N LYS A 150 -15.31 -6.95 2.21
CA LYS A 150 -16.39 -6.72 1.24
C LYS A 150 -17.72 -7.10 1.87
N TYR A 151 -18.66 -6.15 1.83
CA TYR A 151 -20.03 -6.40 2.24
C TYR A 151 -20.71 -7.21 1.15
N ASN A 152 -20.78 -8.52 1.37
CA ASN A 152 -21.61 -9.37 0.53
C ASN A 152 -23.05 -9.19 1.00
N SER A 153 -23.81 -8.36 0.28
CA SER A 153 -25.27 -8.38 0.31
C SER A 153 -25.76 -9.69 -0.31
N ARG A 154 -25.39 -10.85 0.26
CA ARG A 154 -26.17 -12.06 0.01
C ARG A 154 -27.52 -11.80 0.67
N GLY A 155 -28.49 -11.49 -0.18
CA GLY A 155 -29.89 -11.28 0.17
C GLY A 155 -30.49 -12.50 0.84
#